data_AF-A0A139X899-F1
#
_entry.id   AF-A0A139X899-F1
#
_cell.length_a   1.000
_cell.length_b   1.000
_cell.length_c   1.000
_cell.angle_alpha   90.00
_cell.angle_beta   90.00
_cell.angle_gamma   90.00
#
_symmetry.space_group_name_H-M   'P 1'
#
loop_
_entity.id
_entity.type
_entity.pdbx_description
1 polymer ?
#
loop_
_entity_poly.entity_id
_entity_poly.type
_entity_poly.pdbx_seq_one_letter_code
_entity_poly.pdbx_strand_id
1 'polypeptide(L)'
;MTRRVVETSLTNGALGIDFNPTSIDWTLIDRHGNLKKHGSIKINVQDKRSHQTQDIIGKTVAQLVRLAEPFQVPIVIEDLDFC
;
A
#
# COMPACT_ATOMS: atom_id res chain seq x y z
N MET A 1 18.56 13.96 -8.50
CA MET A 1 17.49 12.96 -8.67
C MET A 1 16.22 13.69 -9.08
N THR A 2 15.69 13.43 -10.28
CA THR A 2 14.45 14.07 -10.75
C THR A 2 13.26 13.39 -10.08
N ARG A 3 12.41 14.15 -9.40
CA ARG A 3 11.18 13.63 -8.78
C ARG A 3 10.23 13.20 -9.90
N ARG A 4 10.01 11.88 -10.06
CA ARG A 4 9.00 11.36 -10.99
C ARG A 4 7.63 11.62 -10.38
N VAL A 5 6.80 12.40 -11.06
CA VAL A 5 5.37 12.53 -10.71
C VAL A 5 4.65 11.38 -11.40
N VAL A 6 3.92 10.58 -10.61
CA VAL A 6 3.06 9.51 -11.12
C VAL A 6 1.63 10.03 -11.00
N GLU A 7 0.97 10.24 -12.14
CA GLU A 7 -0.47 10.50 -12.16
C GLU A 7 -1.23 9.19 -11.97
N THR A 8 -2.18 9.19 -11.04
CA THR A 8 -3.05 8.06 -10.75
C THR A 8 -4.51 8.43 -11.01
N SER A 9 -5.35 7.44 -11.35
CA SER A 9 -6.78 7.66 -11.58
C SER A 9 -7.61 6.48 -11.10
N LEU A 10 -8.75 6.77 -10.46
CA LEU A 10 -9.76 5.76 -10.11
C LEU A 10 -10.37 5.09 -11.34
N THR A 11 -10.27 5.71 -12.53
CA THR A 11 -10.70 5.08 -13.79
C THR A 11 -9.81 3.90 -14.20
N ASN A 12 -8.64 3.74 -13.58
CA ASN A 12 -7.73 2.61 -13.79
C ASN A 12 -7.99 1.47 -12.79
N GLY A 13 -8.78 1.72 -11.74
CA GLY A 13 -8.98 0.84 -10.60
C GLY A 13 -8.36 1.41 -9.31
N ALA A 14 -8.00 0.52 -8.39
CA ALA A 14 -7.42 0.88 -7.09
C ALA A 14 -6.53 -0.24 -6.55
N LEU A 15 -5.51 0.12 -5.77
CA LEU A 15 -4.81 -0.79 -4.87
C LEU A 15 -5.34 -0.57 -3.45
N GLY A 16 -6.23 -1.44 -2.97
CA GLY A 16 -6.66 -1.42 -1.57
C GLY A 16 -5.64 -2.11 -0.67
N ILE A 17 -5.43 -1.58 0.54
CA ILE A 17 -4.61 -2.22 1.58
C ILE A 17 -5.43 -2.42 2.86
N ASP A 18 -5.15 -3.52 3.56
CA ASP A 18 -5.65 -3.87 4.89
C ASP A 18 -4.43 -4.01 5.82
N PHE A 19 -4.46 -3.32 6.96
CA PHE A 19 -3.33 -3.26 7.88
C PHE A 19 -3.54 -4.23 9.06
N ASN A 20 -2.78 -5.33 9.05
CA ASN A 20 -2.78 -6.35 10.09
C ASN A 20 -1.51 -6.25 10.98
N PRO A 21 -1.53 -6.77 12.23
CA PRO A 21 -0.37 -6.68 13.12
C PRO A 21 0.95 -7.26 12.58
N THR A 22 0.86 -8.23 11.66
CA THR A 22 2.03 -8.93 11.08
C THR A 22 2.11 -8.86 9.55
N SER A 23 1.15 -8.19 8.90
CA SER A 23 1.13 -8.04 7.44
C SER A 23 0.39 -6.78 7.02
N ILE A 24 0.74 -6.29 5.83
CA ILE A 24 -0.17 -5.46 5.05
C ILE A 24 -0.62 -6.31 3.88
N ASP A 25 -1.91 -6.61 3.86
CA ASP A 25 -2.54 -7.34 2.78
C ASP A 25 -3.02 -6.34 1.73
N TRP A 26 -2.87 -6.68 0.45
CA TRP A 26 -3.18 -5.75 -0.64
C TRP A 26 -3.92 -6.44 -1.77
N THR A 27 -4.81 -5.68 -2.41
CA THR A 27 -5.60 -6.13 -3.56
C THR A 27 -5.63 -5.05 -4.63
N LEU A 28 -5.30 -5.43 -5.86
CA LEU A 28 -5.44 -4.61 -7.05
C LEU A 28 -6.73 -4.99 -7.79
N ILE A 29 -7.60 -4.01 -7.99
CA ILE A 29 -8.82 -4.15 -8.79
C ILE A 29 -8.77 -3.28 -10.04
N ASP A 30 -9.57 -3.62 -11.05
CA ASP A 30 -9.89 -2.70 -12.14
C ASP A 30 -11.01 -1.70 -11.74
N ARG A 31 -11.38 -0.80 -12.66
CA ARG A 31 -12.45 0.19 -12.47
C ARG A 31 -13.85 -0.39 -12.24
N HIS A 32 -14.04 -1.68 -12.48
CA HIS A 32 -15.30 -2.39 -12.30
C HIS A 32 -15.31 -3.21 -11.00
N GLY A 33 -14.21 -3.19 -10.24
CA GLY A 33 -14.07 -3.99 -9.03
C GLY A 33 -13.58 -5.42 -9.27
N ASN A 34 -13.20 -5.78 -10.51
CA ASN A 34 -12.68 -7.11 -10.78
C ASN A 34 -11.26 -7.25 -10.23
N LEU A 35 -11.01 -8.37 -9.55
CA LEU A 35 -9.69 -8.73 -9.03
C LEU A 35 -8.67 -8.89 -10.16
N LYS A 36 -7.56 -8.16 -10.08
CA LYS A 36 -6.41 -8.33 -10.98
C LYS A 36 -5.27 -9.08 -10.31
N LYS A 37 -4.91 -8.67 -9.09
CA LYS A 37 -3.80 -9.23 -8.29
C LYS A 37 -4.06 -9.03 -6.81
N HIS A 38 -3.44 -9.84 -5.98
CA HIS A 38 -3.43 -9.67 -4.52
C HIS A 38 -2.15 -10.24 -3.93
N GLY A 39 -1.89 -9.93 -2.67
CA GLY A 39 -0.78 -10.51 -1.93
C GLY A 39 -0.66 -9.91 -0.53
N SER A 40 0.47 -10.22 0.12
CA SER A 40 0.75 -9.77 1.47
C SER A 40 2.20 -9.33 1.58
N ILE A 41 2.45 -8.24 2.31
CA ILE A 41 3.79 -7.82 2.73
C ILE A 41 3.91 -8.12 4.21
N LYS A 42 4.81 -9.05 4.58
CA LYS A 42 5.05 -9.36 5.99
C LYS A 42 5.80 -8.21 6.66
N ILE A 43 5.27 -7.74 7.78
CA ILE A 43 5.85 -6.67 8.60
C ILE A 43 5.93 -7.10 10.05
N ASN A 44 6.91 -6.59 10.79
CA ASN A 44 7.00 -6.80 12.23
C ASN A 44 7.40 -5.50 12.92
N VAL A 45 6.39 -4.75 13.37
CA VAL A 45 6.57 -3.50 14.12
C VAL A 45 6.50 -3.69 15.64
N GLN A 46 6.14 -4.89 16.11
CA GLN A 46 6.07 -5.20 17.53
C GLN A 46 7.47 -5.18 18.17
N ASP A 47 7.56 -4.61 19.37
CA ASP A 47 8.78 -4.45 20.16
C ASP A 47 9.92 -3.72 19.44
N LYS A 48 9.59 -2.87 18.46
CA LYS A 48 10.55 -2.05 17.71
C LYS A 48 10.62 -0.64 18.29
N ARG A 49 11.82 -0.05 18.26
CA ARG A 49 12.01 1.37 18.58
C ARG A 49 11.45 2.22 17.45
N SER A 50 11.06 3.46 17.74
CA SER A 50 10.39 4.35 16.78
C SER A 50 11.12 4.49 15.43
N HIS A 51 12.46 4.59 15.43
CA HIS A 51 13.25 4.68 14.19
C HIS A 51 13.19 3.38 13.36
N GLN A 52 13.14 2.22 14.01
CA GLN A 52 13.01 0.92 13.34
C GLN A 52 11.61 0.78 12.77
N THR A 53 10.59 1.18 13.53
CA THR A 53 9.20 1.20 13.05
C THR A 53 9.04 2.11 11.83
N GLN A 54 9.61 3.32 11.86
CA GLN A 54 9.61 4.24 10.72
C GLN A 54 10.32 3.65 9.50
N ASP A 55 11.47 3.00 9.67
CA ASP A 55 12.20 2.34 8.57
C ASP A 55 11.40 1.18 7.96
N ILE A 56 10.81 0.32 8.80
CA ILE A 56 9.98 -0.81 8.38
C ILE A 56 8.76 -0.30 7.60
N ILE A 57 8.02 0.66 8.15
CA ILE A 57 6.84 1.23 7.49
C ILE A 57 7.26 1.93 6.19
N GLY A 58 8.33 2.73 6.20
CA GLY A 58 8.81 3.44 5.00
C GLY A 58 9.19 2.49 3.86
N LYS A 59 9.87 1.38 4.17
CA LYS A 59 10.20 0.33 3.20
C LYS A 59 8.94 -0.34 2.64
N THR A 60 7.97 -0.63 3.50
CA THR A 60 6.70 -1.23 3.09
C THR A 60 5.89 -0.29 2.20
N VAL A 61 5.77 0.99 2.56
CA VAL A 61 5.11 2.01 1.72
C VAL A 61 5.79 2.13 0.37
N ALA A 62 7.13 2.12 0.32
CA ALA A 62 7.85 2.14 -0.96
C ALA A 62 7.55 0.90 -1.82
N GLN A 63 7.33 -0.26 -1.21
CA GLN A 63 6.92 -1.47 -1.93
C GLN A 63 5.48 -1.37 -2.46
N LEU A 64 4.54 -0.85 -1.67
CA LEU A 64 3.16 -0.60 -2.11
C LEU A 64 3.11 0.38 -3.29
N VAL A 65 3.90 1.46 -3.25
CA VAL A 65 4.01 2.40 -4.37
C VAL A 65 4.53 1.71 -5.64
N ARG A 66 5.57 0.86 -5.52
CA ARG A 66 6.08 0.06 -6.66
C ARG A 66 5.05 -0.92 -7.22
N LEU A 67 4.13 -1.41 -6.38
CA LEU A 67 3.03 -2.27 -6.84
C LEU A 67 1.96 -1.48 -7.59
N ALA A 68 1.63 -0.27 -7.15
CA ALA A 68 0.59 0.57 -7.75
C ALA A 68 1.06 1.31 -9.02
N GLU A 69 2.31 1.75 -9.08
CA GLU A 69 2.86 2.61 -10.14
C GLU A 69 2.66 2.05 -11.56
N PRO A 70 2.93 0.76 -11.86
CA PRO A 70 2.73 0.21 -13.21
C PRO A 70 1.27 0.22 -13.68
N PHE A 71 0.32 0.35 -12.76
CA PHE A 71 -1.12 0.37 -13.05
C PHE A 71 -1.71 1.78 -12.98
N GLN A 72 -0.93 2.78 -12.54
CA GLN A 72 -1.38 4.17 -12.38
C GLN A 72 -2.70 4.25 -11.58
N VAL A 73 -2.82 3.43 -10.54
CA VAL A 73 -3.97 3.39 -9.64
C VAL A 73 -3.62 4.12 -8.34
N PRO A 74 -4.59 4.77 -7.69
CA PRO A 74 -4.41 5.26 -6.33
C PRO A 74 -4.29 4.07 -5.35
N ILE A 75 -3.64 4.34 -4.22
CA ILE A 75 -3.65 3.45 -3.06
C ILE A 75 -4.77 3.92 -2.14
N VAL A 76 -5.66 3.00 -1.78
CA VAL A 76 -6.77 3.24 -0.85
C VAL A 76 -6.45 2.55 0.46
N ILE A 77 -6.63 3.29 1.56
CA ILE A 77 -6.34 2.84 2.93
C ILE A 77 -7.60 2.96 3.77
N GLU A 78 -7.65 2.21 4.87
CA GLU A 78 -8.71 2.32 5.86
C GLU A 78 -8.62 3.64 6.63
N ASP A 79 -9.78 4.21 6.95
CA ASP A 79 -9.91 5.32 7.88
C ASP A 79 -10.13 4.74 9.28
N LEU A 80 -9.01 4.35 9.92
CA LEU A 80 -9.04 3.70 11.23
C LEU A 80 -9.20 4.74 12.34
N ASP A 81 -10.38 4.72 12.99
CA ASP A 81 -10.65 5.50 14.20
C ASP A 81 -10.23 4.70 15.43
N PHE A 82 -9.08 5.07 16.01
CA PHE A 82 -8.60 4.51 17.27
C PHE A 82 -9.01 5.44 18.42
N CYS A 83 -10.20 5.20 18.95
CA CYS A 83 -10.74 5.86 20.15
C CYS A 83 -9.99 5.49 21.45
#